data_AF-A0A7X7ICU8-F1
#
_entry.id   AF-A0A7X7ICU8-F1
#
_cell.length_a   1.000
_cell.length_b   1.000
_cell.length_c   1.000
_cell.angle_alpha   90.00
_cell.angle_beta   90.00
_cell.angle_gamma   90.00
#
_symmetry.space_group_name_H-M   'P 1'
#
loop_
_entity.id
_entity.type
_entity.pdbx_description
1 polymer ?
#
loop_
_entity_poly.entity_id
_entity_poly.type
_entity_poly.pdbx_seq_one_letter_code
_entity_poly.pdbx_strand_id
1 'polypeptide(L)'
;PQARAEGTAFSAAALVMVVIAVFLPMLLKASTSGPGSQHAPILISLAAGLIVGSLAQRTRLCMAGGIRDLFLFKDPTLLLGSAAVLVVALILNVATGSFKLGFTGQPIAHTQWLWNFLGMGLVGYGSVLLGGCPLRQTILAGEGNSDSAVTVLGFLAGAAVSHNFGLASSGQGATTAGKIATLVGFAVITLIALAVMKKQARS
;
A
#
# COMPACT_ATOMS: atom_id res chain seq x y z
N PRO A 1 -16.64 -19.26 -7.79
CA PRO A 1 -16.16 -19.82 -6.50
C PRO A 1 -14.68 -20.19 -6.68
N GLN A 2 -13.76 -19.51 -5.98
CA GLN A 2 -12.32 -19.78 -6.09
C GLN A 2 -11.99 -21.15 -5.49
N ALA A 3 -11.05 -21.87 -6.10
CA ALA A 3 -10.62 -23.15 -5.56
C ALA A 3 -9.83 -22.94 -4.26
N ARG A 4 -9.96 -23.86 -3.28
CA ARG A 4 -9.23 -23.77 -2.01
C ARG A 4 -7.71 -23.63 -2.20
N ALA A 5 -7.17 -24.25 -3.24
CA ALA A 5 -5.75 -24.17 -3.59
C ALA A 5 -5.33 -22.76 -4.07
N GLU A 6 -6.20 -22.05 -4.77
CA GLU A 6 -5.93 -20.69 -5.26
C GLU A 6 -5.93 -19.69 -4.10
N GLY A 7 -6.84 -19.86 -3.14
CA GLY A 7 -6.92 -18.99 -1.97
C GLY A 7 -5.79 -19.18 -0.97
N THR A 8 -5.24 -20.40 -0.84
CA THR A 8 -4.11 -20.64 0.08
C THR A 8 -2.75 -20.33 -0.52
N ALA A 9 -2.64 -20.25 -1.86
CA ALA A 9 -1.36 -20.07 -2.56
C ALA A 9 -0.61 -18.81 -2.13
N PHE A 10 -1.29 -17.67 -2.02
CA PHE A 10 -0.66 -16.41 -1.64
C PHE A 10 -0.15 -16.42 -0.20
N SER A 11 -0.99 -16.89 0.74
CA SER A 11 -0.61 -17.00 2.15
C SER A 11 0.52 -18.02 2.37
N ALA A 12 0.51 -19.13 1.62
CA ALA A 12 1.60 -20.11 1.62
C ALA A 12 2.91 -19.51 1.09
N ALA A 13 2.86 -18.78 -0.02
CA ALA A 13 4.02 -18.11 -0.59
C ALA A 13 4.61 -17.07 0.38
N ALA A 14 3.77 -16.29 1.07
CA ALA A 14 4.21 -15.35 2.09
C ALA A 14 4.90 -16.06 3.27
N LEU A 15 4.36 -17.20 3.70
CA LEU A 15 4.94 -17.99 4.79
C LEU A 15 6.30 -18.60 4.39
N VAL A 16 6.41 -19.14 3.16
CA VAL A 16 7.68 -19.58 2.59
C VAL A 16 8.69 -18.43 2.57
N MET A 17 8.26 -17.22 2.20
CA MET A 17 9.13 -16.05 2.18
C MET A 17 9.62 -15.65 3.57
N VAL A 18 8.78 -15.77 4.60
CA VAL A 18 9.19 -15.57 6.01
C VAL A 18 10.21 -16.63 6.44
N VAL A 19 10.01 -17.89 6.07
CA VAL A 19 10.97 -18.97 6.38
C VAL A 19 12.31 -18.69 5.72
N ILE A 20 12.33 -18.31 4.44
CA ILE A 20 13.57 -17.93 3.74
C ILE A 20 14.23 -16.74 4.43
N ALA A 21 13.47 -15.71 4.81
CA ALA A 21 14.02 -14.51 5.46
C ALA A 21 14.66 -14.80 6.83
N VAL A 22 14.12 -15.74 7.60
CA VAL A 22 14.63 -16.08 8.94
C VAL A 22 15.80 -17.06 8.89
N PHE A 23 15.70 -18.10 8.04
CA PHE A 23 16.64 -19.22 8.06
C PHE A 23 17.72 -19.15 6.96
N LEU A 24 17.47 -18.44 5.85
CA LEU A 24 18.40 -18.32 4.73
C LEU A 24 18.58 -16.84 4.28
N PRO A 25 19.04 -15.94 5.16
CA PRO A 25 19.22 -14.52 4.82
C PRO A 25 20.25 -14.29 3.71
N MET A 26 21.16 -15.25 3.48
CA MET A 26 22.18 -15.19 2.42
C MET A 26 21.61 -15.29 1.00
N LEU A 27 20.39 -15.83 0.84
CA LEU A 27 19.69 -15.87 -0.46
C LEU A 27 19.10 -14.51 -0.86
N LEU A 28 18.94 -13.58 0.10
CA LEU A 28 18.34 -12.27 -0.13
C LEU A 28 19.44 -11.20 -0.22
N LYS A 29 19.49 -10.46 -1.33
CA LYS A 29 20.31 -9.25 -1.39
C LYS A 29 19.68 -8.17 -0.49
N ALA A 30 20.20 -8.03 0.73
CA ALA A 30 19.80 -6.97 1.64
C ALA A 30 20.14 -5.60 1.04
N SER A 31 19.16 -4.69 0.98
CA SER A 31 19.39 -3.33 0.51
C SER A 31 20.29 -2.60 1.50
N THR A 32 21.45 -2.13 1.05
CA THR A 32 22.43 -1.42 1.89
C THR A 32 22.07 0.05 2.09
N SER A 33 21.16 0.58 1.27
CA SER A 33 20.72 1.98 1.29
C SER A 33 19.25 2.10 0.89
N GLY A 34 18.55 3.09 1.46
CA GLY A 34 17.16 3.43 1.12
C GLY A 34 16.14 3.05 2.21
N PRO A 35 14.84 3.30 2.00
CA PRO A 35 13.81 3.06 3.00
C PRO A 35 13.67 1.58 3.39
N GLY A 36 13.99 0.65 2.46
CA GLY A 36 13.95 -0.79 2.71
C GLY A 36 15.02 -1.31 3.67
N SER A 37 16.08 -0.54 3.96
CA SER A 37 17.12 -0.91 4.92
C SER A 37 16.82 -0.41 6.34
N GLN A 38 15.83 0.46 6.52
CA GLN A 38 15.40 1.00 7.81
C GLN A 38 14.35 0.10 8.45
N HIS A 39 14.70 -1.15 8.74
CA HIS A 39 13.80 -2.11 9.38
C HIS A 39 14.13 -2.28 10.87
N ALA A 40 13.10 -2.51 11.67
CA ALA A 40 13.25 -2.95 13.06
C ALA A 40 13.73 -4.43 13.09
N PRO A 41 14.13 -4.98 14.25
CA PRO A 41 14.44 -6.39 14.38
C PRO A 41 13.29 -7.26 13.82
N ILE A 42 13.63 -8.23 12.97
CA ILE A 42 12.66 -9.00 12.15
C ILE A 42 11.53 -9.60 13.01
N LEU A 43 11.87 -10.13 14.19
CA LEU A 43 10.91 -10.70 15.14
C LEU A 43 9.89 -9.67 15.64
N ILE A 44 10.33 -8.45 15.96
CA ILE A 44 9.45 -7.38 16.44
C ILE A 44 8.53 -6.91 15.31
N SER A 45 9.08 -6.75 14.10
CA SER A 45 8.29 -6.41 12.92
C SER A 45 7.25 -7.48 12.58
N LEU A 46 7.60 -8.77 12.70
CA LEU A 46 6.67 -9.88 12.44
C LEU A 46 5.56 -9.93 13.49
N ALA A 47 5.90 -9.80 14.78
CA ALA A 47 4.92 -9.75 15.86
C ALA A 47 3.96 -8.57 15.71
N ALA A 48 4.48 -7.36 15.46
CA ALA A 48 3.67 -6.18 15.22
C ALA A 48 2.79 -6.33 13.97
N GLY A 49 3.33 -6.88 12.88
CA GLY A 49 2.60 -7.15 11.64
C GLY A 49 1.45 -8.15 11.83
N LEU A 50 1.65 -9.21 12.61
CA LEU A 50 0.60 -10.18 12.96
C LEU A 50 -0.51 -9.53 13.78
N ILE A 51 -0.16 -8.74 14.79
CA ILE A 51 -1.13 -8.04 15.64
C ILE A 51 -1.96 -7.06 14.79
N VAL A 52 -1.29 -6.15 14.06
CA VAL A 52 -1.97 -5.14 13.24
C VAL A 52 -2.76 -5.79 12.10
N GLY A 53 -2.21 -6.82 11.46
CA GLY A 53 -2.89 -7.57 10.40
C GLY A 53 -4.16 -8.27 10.91
N SER A 54 -4.10 -8.91 12.09
CA SER A 54 -5.26 -9.57 12.69
C SER A 54 -6.36 -8.57 13.09
N LEU A 55 -5.99 -7.40 13.62
CA LEU A 55 -6.92 -6.33 13.95
C LEU A 55 -7.54 -5.74 12.68
N ALA A 56 -6.73 -5.51 11.64
CA ALA A 56 -7.20 -4.96 10.37
C ALA A 56 -8.14 -5.92 9.62
N GLN A 57 -7.89 -7.23 9.69
CA GLN A 57 -8.80 -8.28 9.21
C GLN A 57 -10.14 -8.22 9.97
N ARG A 58 -10.11 -8.24 11.30
CA ARG A 58 -11.33 -8.24 12.13
C ARG A 58 -12.18 -7.00 11.93
N THR A 59 -11.54 -5.83 11.82
CA THR A 59 -12.23 -4.54 11.67
C THR A 59 -12.60 -4.22 10.22
N ARG A 60 -12.14 -5.02 9.24
CA ARG A 60 -12.27 -4.75 7.81
C ARG A 60 -11.82 -3.32 7.45
N LEU A 61 -10.70 -2.89 8.05
CA LEU A 61 -10.21 -1.52 7.94
C LEU A 61 -10.06 -1.12 6.45
N CYS A 62 -10.82 -0.13 6.02
CA CYS A 62 -10.77 0.39 4.66
C CYS A 62 -10.83 1.92 4.69
N MET A 63 -9.73 2.55 4.25
CA MET A 63 -9.58 4.00 4.29
C MET A 63 -10.57 4.71 3.36
N ALA A 64 -10.74 4.18 2.15
CA ALA A 64 -11.74 4.66 1.19
C ALA A 64 -13.17 4.35 1.65
N GLY A 65 -13.38 3.19 2.29
CA GLY A 65 -14.66 2.80 2.87
C GLY A 65 -15.09 3.73 4.01
N GLY A 66 -14.17 4.15 4.88
CA GLY A 66 -14.47 5.08 5.96
C GLY A 66 -14.97 6.44 5.48
N ILE A 67 -14.44 6.95 4.37
CA ILE A 67 -14.95 8.19 3.74
C ILE A 67 -16.36 7.95 3.19
N ARG A 68 -16.57 6.88 2.42
CA ARG A 68 -17.87 6.54 1.85
C ARG A 68 -18.94 6.36 2.94
N ASP A 69 -18.61 5.63 3.99
CA ASP A 69 -19.56 5.26 5.03
C ASP A 69 -19.91 6.45 5.93
N LEU A 70 -18.97 7.40 6.12
CA LEU A 70 -19.25 8.69 6.76
C LEU A 70 -20.28 9.50 5.96
N PHE A 71 -20.10 9.63 4.63
CA PHE A 71 -20.98 10.48 3.82
C PHE A 71 -22.33 9.83 3.52
N LEU A 72 -22.35 8.53 3.21
CA LEU A 72 -23.55 7.83 2.74
C LEU A 72 -24.36 7.23 3.89
N PHE A 73 -23.69 6.57 4.84
CA PHE A 73 -24.34 5.85 5.94
C PHE A 73 -24.28 6.59 7.27
N LYS A 74 -23.53 7.72 7.34
CA LYS A 74 -23.27 8.49 8.55
C LYS A 74 -22.63 7.65 9.67
N ASP A 75 -21.85 6.63 9.28
CA ASP A 75 -21.13 5.77 10.21
C ASP A 75 -19.64 6.16 10.26
N PRO A 76 -19.16 6.79 11.35
CA PRO A 76 -17.76 7.19 11.48
C PRO A 76 -16.86 6.05 11.95
N THR A 77 -17.36 4.84 12.22
CA THR A 77 -16.60 3.76 12.88
C THR A 77 -15.30 3.42 12.15
N LEU A 78 -15.35 3.23 10.83
CA LEU A 78 -14.15 2.93 10.03
C LEU A 78 -13.19 4.12 9.96
N LEU A 79 -13.71 5.35 9.91
CA LEU A 79 -12.91 6.56 9.87
C LEU A 79 -12.20 6.81 11.22
N LEU A 80 -12.84 6.47 12.33
CA LEU A 80 -12.23 6.51 13.67
C LEU A 80 -11.08 5.52 13.78
N GLY A 81 -11.20 4.32 13.17
CA GLY A 81 -10.08 3.37 13.07
C GLY A 81 -8.87 3.98 12.35
N SER A 82 -9.12 4.70 11.26
CA SER A 82 -8.10 5.44 10.53
C SER A 82 -7.43 6.55 11.34
N ALA A 83 -8.25 7.33 12.05
CA ALA A 83 -7.77 8.39 12.93
C ALA A 83 -6.95 7.80 14.09
N ALA A 84 -7.35 6.66 14.64
CA ALA A 84 -6.60 5.97 15.69
C ALA A 84 -5.20 5.56 15.20
N VAL A 85 -5.06 5.06 13.97
CA VAL A 85 -3.73 4.76 13.40
C VAL A 85 -2.86 6.01 13.33
N LEU A 86 -3.41 7.15 12.91
CA LEU A 86 -2.68 8.42 12.88
C LEU A 86 -2.26 8.89 14.27
N VAL A 87 -3.16 8.82 15.25
CA VAL A 87 -2.88 9.22 16.64
C VAL A 87 -1.82 8.32 17.27
N VAL A 88 -1.93 7.00 17.11
CA VAL A 88 -0.94 6.04 17.62
C VAL A 88 0.42 6.29 16.96
N ALA A 89 0.46 6.48 15.65
CA ALA A 89 1.69 6.81 14.94
C ALA A 89 2.31 8.13 15.45
N LEU A 90 1.50 9.15 15.71
CA LEU A 90 1.97 10.41 16.28
C LEU A 90 2.57 10.23 17.67
N ILE A 91 1.87 9.55 18.57
CA ILE A 91 2.35 9.28 19.94
C ILE A 91 3.67 8.52 19.91
N LEU A 92 3.77 7.47 19.07
CA LEU A 92 5.01 6.70 18.93
C LEU A 92 6.15 7.56 18.39
N ASN A 93 5.92 8.41 17.38
CA ASN A 93 6.95 9.32 16.85
C ASN A 93 7.42 10.36 17.87
N VAL A 94 6.52 10.85 18.73
CA VAL A 94 6.87 11.77 19.82
C VAL A 94 7.67 11.03 20.90
N ALA A 95 7.22 9.84 21.30
CA ALA A 95 7.89 9.02 22.31
C ALA A 95 9.30 8.57 21.88
N THR A 96 9.50 8.29 20.58
CA THR A 96 10.83 7.94 20.03
C THR A 96 11.69 9.17 19.69
N GLY A 97 11.21 10.39 19.94
CA GLY A 97 11.92 11.63 19.60
C GLY A 97 12.11 11.87 18.10
N SER A 98 11.42 11.11 17.24
CA SER A 98 11.52 11.19 15.77
C SER A 98 10.53 12.20 15.17
N PHE A 99 9.71 12.84 15.99
CA PHE A 99 8.71 13.80 15.54
C PHE A 99 9.36 15.09 15.00
N LYS A 100 9.26 15.29 13.68
CA LYS A 100 9.59 16.55 13.01
C LYS A 100 8.35 17.12 12.35
N LEU A 101 7.93 18.29 12.81
CA LEU A 101 6.77 18.98 12.27
C LEU A 101 7.14 19.64 10.93
N GLY A 102 6.58 19.14 9.83
CA GLY A 102 6.78 19.67 8.48
C GLY A 102 7.17 18.59 7.47
N PHE A 103 7.10 18.94 6.18
CA PHE A 103 7.44 18.03 5.07
C PHE A 103 8.92 18.12 4.65
N THR A 104 9.71 18.98 5.31
CA THR A 104 11.11 19.24 4.98
C THR A 104 12.03 18.29 5.76
N GLY A 105 12.91 17.59 5.04
CA GLY A 105 13.89 16.68 5.67
C GLY A 105 13.30 15.41 6.29
N GLN A 106 12.06 15.04 5.93
CA GLN A 106 11.48 13.75 6.27
C GLN A 106 11.85 12.70 5.20
N PRO A 107 12.13 11.45 5.59
CA PRO A 107 12.36 10.36 4.63
C PRO A 107 11.13 10.19 3.72
N ILE A 108 11.36 10.02 2.42
CA ILE A 108 10.32 9.74 1.39
C ILE A 108 9.37 10.91 1.08
N ALA A 109 9.24 11.90 1.98
CA ALA A 109 8.43 13.09 1.74
C ALA A 109 9.20 14.19 0.99
N HIS A 110 8.52 14.86 0.07
CA HIS A 110 9.03 16.07 -0.59
C HIS A 110 8.01 17.20 -0.52
N THR A 111 8.49 18.44 -0.66
CA THR A 111 7.66 19.65 -0.56
C THR A 111 6.86 19.97 -1.82
N GLN A 112 7.07 19.24 -2.93
CA GLN A 112 6.34 19.43 -4.18
C GLN A 112 4.88 18.95 -4.06
N TRP A 113 4.01 19.85 -3.58
CA TRP A 113 2.60 19.58 -3.25
C TRP A 113 1.79 19.01 -4.42
N LEU A 114 1.99 19.53 -5.64
CA LEU A 114 1.26 19.08 -6.82
C LEU A 114 1.53 17.60 -7.12
N TRP A 115 2.79 17.18 -7.05
CA TRP A 115 3.17 15.80 -7.37
C TRP A 115 2.82 14.83 -6.24
N ASN A 116 2.80 15.29 -4.99
CA ASN A 116 2.22 14.51 -3.89
C ASN A 116 0.72 14.27 -4.10
N PHE A 117 -0.01 15.34 -4.43
CA PHE A 117 -1.45 15.27 -4.67
C PHE A 117 -1.79 14.39 -5.86
N LEU A 118 -1.12 14.58 -7.00
CA LEU A 118 -1.35 13.76 -8.20
C LEU A 118 -0.92 12.31 -8.00
N GLY A 119 0.22 12.06 -7.34
CA GLY A 119 0.68 10.70 -7.03
C GLY A 119 -0.32 9.94 -6.15
N MET A 120 -0.74 10.53 -5.03
CA MET A 120 -1.75 9.92 -4.16
C MET A 120 -3.14 9.90 -4.78
N GLY A 121 -3.48 10.87 -5.64
CA GLY A 121 -4.69 10.88 -6.44
C GLY A 121 -4.76 9.71 -7.41
N LEU A 122 -3.64 9.36 -8.04
CA LEU A 122 -3.53 8.18 -8.90
C LEU A 122 -3.74 6.88 -8.12
N VAL A 123 -3.13 6.77 -6.93
CA VAL A 123 -3.34 5.64 -6.02
C VAL A 123 -4.81 5.54 -5.60
N GLY A 124 -5.44 6.67 -5.28
CA GLY A 124 -6.86 6.73 -4.95
C GLY A 124 -7.75 6.29 -6.11
N TYR A 125 -7.47 6.78 -7.32
CA TYR A 125 -8.23 6.42 -8.51
C TYR A 125 -8.12 4.92 -8.85
N GLY A 126 -6.90 4.37 -8.81
CA GLY A 126 -6.69 2.93 -8.97
C GLY A 126 -7.37 2.11 -7.89
N SER A 127 -7.33 2.57 -6.63
CA SER A 127 -7.98 1.87 -5.50
C SER A 127 -9.50 1.79 -5.65
N VAL A 128 -10.14 2.81 -6.23
CA VAL A 128 -11.58 2.80 -6.53
C VAL A 128 -11.90 1.73 -7.59
N LEU A 129 -11.10 1.63 -8.65
CA LEU A 129 -11.30 0.63 -9.69
C LEU A 129 -11.04 -0.80 -9.20
N LEU A 130 -10.09 -0.98 -8.29
CA LEU A 130 -9.76 -2.27 -7.68
C LEU A 130 -10.75 -2.69 -6.57
N GLY A 131 -11.66 -1.79 -6.14
CA GLY A 131 -12.61 -2.06 -5.06
C GLY A 131 -11.99 -2.10 -3.66
N GLY A 132 -10.80 -1.52 -3.46
CA GLY A 132 -10.13 -1.50 -2.16
C GLY A 132 -8.79 -0.76 -2.19
N CYS A 133 -8.45 -0.11 -1.07
CA CYS A 133 -7.13 0.52 -0.90
C CYS A 133 -6.01 -0.54 -0.76
N PRO A 134 -4.72 -0.15 -0.89
CA PRO A 134 -3.62 -1.11 -0.84
C PRO A 134 -3.65 -2.02 0.39
N LEU A 135 -3.96 -1.46 1.56
CA LEU A 135 -4.12 -2.23 2.80
C LEU A 135 -5.26 -3.25 2.72
N ARG A 136 -6.43 -2.85 2.18
CA ARG A 136 -7.58 -3.76 2.04
C ARG A 136 -7.28 -4.89 1.05
N GLN A 137 -6.56 -4.61 -0.03
CA GLN A 137 -6.12 -5.64 -0.98
C GLN A 137 -5.17 -6.64 -0.34
N THR A 138 -4.22 -6.19 0.49
CA THR A 138 -3.34 -7.10 1.25
C THR A 138 -4.11 -7.98 2.22
N ILE A 139 -5.12 -7.42 2.90
CA ILE A 139 -5.99 -8.17 3.81
C ILE A 139 -6.80 -9.22 3.04
N LEU A 140 -7.45 -8.83 1.95
CA LEU A 140 -8.24 -9.73 1.10
C LEU A 140 -7.39 -10.84 0.48
N ALA A 141 -6.16 -10.53 0.07
CA ALA A 141 -5.20 -11.52 -0.41
C ALA A 141 -4.87 -12.55 0.70
N GLY A 142 -4.70 -12.10 1.95
CA GLY A 142 -4.49 -12.97 3.11
C GLY A 142 -5.72 -13.79 3.53
N GLU A 143 -6.93 -13.28 3.26
CA GLU A 143 -8.21 -14.00 3.44
C GLU A 143 -8.46 -15.04 2.33
N GLY A 144 -7.62 -15.06 1.29
CA GLY A 144 -7.67 -16.04 0.20
C GLY A 144 -8.37 -15.57 -1.07
N ASN A 145 -8.51 -14.26 -1.28
CA ASN A 145 -8.97 -13.71 -2.55
C ASN A 145 -7.83 -13.66 -3.58
N SER A 146 -7.91 -14.48 -4.62
CA SER A 146 -6.91 -14.54 -5.70
C SER A 146 -6.80 -13.24 -6.49
N ASP A 147 -7.90 -12.51 -6.69
CA ASP A 147 -7.90 -11.26 -7.46
C ASP A 147 -7.13 -10.16 -6.71
N SER A 148 -7.32 -10.13 -5.38
CA SER A 148 -6.55 -9.26 -4.50
C SER A 148 -5.08 -9.70 -4.41
N ALA A 149 -4.79 -11.00 -4.46
CA ALA A 149 -3.41 -11.49 -4.50
C ALA A 149 -2.68 -11.01 -5.77
N VAL A 150 -3.31 -11.09 -6.95
CA VAL A 150 -2.74 -10.55 -8.20
C VAL A 150 -2.52 -9.04 -8.09
N THR A 151 -3.45 -8.32 -7.46
CA THR A 151 -3.32 -6.89 -7.21
C THR A 151 -2.11 -6.56 -6.34
N VAL A 152 -1.89 -7.32 -5.26
CA VAL A 152 -0.72 -7.15 -4.38
C VAL A 152 0.59 -7.46 -5.11
N LEU A 153 0.61 -8.51 -5.93
CA LEU A 153 1.76 -8.79 -6.80
C LEU A 153 2.03 -7.64 -7.78
N GLY A 154 0.98 -7.03 -8.33
CA GLY A 154 1.07 -5.82 -9.14
C GLY A 154 1.68 -4.64 -8.39
N PHE A 155 1.29 -4.42 -7.13
CA PHE A 155 1.91 -3.39 -6.29
C PHE A 155 3.40 -3.66 -6.03
N LEU A 156 3.78 -4.91 -5.76
CA LEU A 156 5.18 -5.30 -5.56
C LEU A 156 6.01 -5.10 -6.84
N ALA A 157 5.49 -5.54 -7.99
CA ALA A 157 6.13 -5.35 -9.28
C ALA A 157 6.27 -3.86 -9.62
N GLY A 158 5.21 -3.08 -9.41
CA GLY A 158 5.22 -1.62 -9.62
C GLY A 158 6.22 -0.91 -8.72
N ALA A 159 6.30 -1.29 -7.45
CA ALA A 159 7.30 -0.76 -6.52
C ALA A 159 8.73 -1.12 -6.96
N ALA A 160 8.97 -2.37 -7.36
CA ALA A 160 10.26 -2.81 -7.86
C ALA A 160 10.67 -2.02 -9.12
N VAL A 161 9.79 -1.86 -10.10
CA VAL A 161 10.05 -1.03 -11.28
C VAL A 161 10.33 0.41 -10.87
N SER A 162 9.54 0.98 -9.97
CA SER A 162 9.69 2.39 -9.56
C SER A 162 11.04 2.67 -8.91
N HIS A 163 11.53 1.75 -8.07
CA HIS A 163 12.82 1.88 -7.39
C HIS A 163 14.02 1.54 -8.28
N ASN A 164 13.91 0.56 -9.19
CA ASN A 164 15.02 0.18 -10.07
C ASN A 164 15.23 1.15 -11.24
N PHE A 165 14.15 1.75 -11.77
CA PHE A 165 14.23 2.69 -12.89
C PHE A 165 14.28 4.17 -12.46
N GLY A 166 14.44 4.46 -11.17
CA GLY A 166 14.57 5.84 -10.67
C GLY A 166 13.31 6.69 -10.81
N LEU A 167 12.13 6.06 -10.87
CA LEU A 167 10.83 6.74 -10.92
C LEU A 167 10.36 7.17 -9.53
N ALA A 168 10.85 6.49 -8.48
CA ALA A 168 10.53 6.81 -7.10
C ALA A 168 11.04 8.20 -6.70
N SER A 169 10.14 9.01 -6.14
CA SER A 169 10.50 10.29 -5.55
C SER A 169 11.36 10.11 -4.29
N SER A 170 12.17 11.11 -3.97
CA SER A 170 12.99 11.14 -2.76
C SER A 170 12.80 12.46 -2.00
N GLY A 171 13.48 12.62 -0.86
CA GLY A 171 13.49 13.89 -0.10
C GLY A 171 13.99 15.10 -0.91
N GLN A 172 14.67 14.87 -2.04
CA GLN A 172 15.11 15.92 -2.97
C GLN A 172 13.99 16.36 -3.95
N GLY A 173 12.87 15.65 -4.02
CA GLY A 173 11.75 15.95 -4.91
C GLY A 173 11.34 14.78 -5.82
N ALA A 174 10.27 15.02 -6.58
CA ALA A 174 9.81 14.10 -7.63
C ALA A 174 10.74 14.15 -8.85
N THR A 175 11.24 12.99 -9.28
CA THR A 175 12.11 12.87 -10.46
C THR A 175 11.33 13.22 -11.73
N THR A 176 12.01 13.75 -12.75
CA THR A 176 11.36 14.08 -14.03
C THR A 176 10.65 12.87 -14.63
N ALA A 177 11.26 11.69 -14.52
CA ALA A 177 10.66 10.44 -14.97
C ALA A 177 9.42 10.05 -14.14
N GLY A 178 9.46 10.23 -12.81
CA GLY A 178 8.29 10.00 -11.93
C GLY A 178 7.10 10.94 -12.22
N LYS A 179 7.38 12.20 -12.58
CA LYS A 179 6.36 13.14 -13.05
C LYS A 179 5.64 12.65 -14.31
N ILE A 180 6.42 12.21 -15.30
CA ILE A 180 5.89 11.66 -16.55
C ILE A 180 5.09 10.38 -16.27
N ALA A 181 5.63 9.47 -15.45
CA ALA A 181 4.97 8.23 -15.08
C ALA A 181 3.61 8.47 -14.39
N THR A 182 3.48 9.51 -13.58
CA THR A 182 2.21 9.88 -12.92
C THR A 182 1.16 10.27 -13.95
N LEU A 183 1.52 11.12 -14.94
CA LEU A 183 0.60 11.55 -16.01
C LEU A 183 0.21 10.38 -16.92
N VAL A 184 1.18 9.55 -17.32
CA VAL A 184 0.93 8.33 -18.10
C VAL A 184 0.03 7.37 -17.33
N GLY A 185 0.25 7.22 -16.02
CA GLY A 185 -0.60 6.42 -15.15
C GLY A 185 -2.07 6.87 -15.18
N PHE A 186 -2.33 8.17 -15.07
CA PHE A 186 -3.70 8.69 -15.20
C PHE A 186 -4.32 8.40 -16.56
N ALA A 187 -3.56 8.59 -17.64
CA ALA A 187 -4.04 8.28 -18.99
C ALA A 187 -4.39 6.79 -19.15
N VAL A 188 -3.51 5.89 -18.73
CA VAL A 188 -3.71 4.44 -18.82
C VAL A 188 -4.91 3.99 -18.00
N ILE A 189 -5.01 4.41 -16.73
CA ILE A 189 -6.13 4.01 -15.87
C ILE A 189 -7.46 4.55 -16.41
N THR A 190 -7.49 5.79 -16.92
CA THR A 190 -8.70 6.36 -17.52
C THR A 190 -9.12 5.59 -18.78
N LEU A 191 -8.17 5.21 -19.63
CA LEU A 191 -8.45 4.40 -20.82
C LEU A 191 -9.01 3.02 -20.45
N ILE A 192 -8.45 2.37 -19.43
CA ILE A 192 -8.96 1.10 -18.91
C ILE A 192 -10.39 1.28 -18.39
N ALA A 193 -10.64 2.31 -17.59
CA ALA A 193 -11.96 2.59 -17.06
C ALA A 193 -12.99 2.78 -18.19
N LEU A 194 -12.68 3.58 -19.21
CA LEU A 194 -13.54 3.79 -20.37
C LEU A 194 -13.78 2.51 -21.17
N ALA A 195 -12.76 1.68 -21.35
CA ALA A 195 -12.88 0.40 -22.05
C ALA A 195 -13.80 -0.57 -21.30
N VAL A 196 -13.68 -0.66 -19.97
CA VAL A 196 -14.54 -1.48 -19.12
C VAL A 196 -15.97 -0.96 -19.14
N MET A 197 -16.18 0.35 -19.00
CA MET A 197 -17.52 0.96 -19.06
C MET A 197 -18.19 0.71 -20.42
N LYS A 198 -17.46 0.85 -21.54
CA LYS A 198 -17.98 0.54 -22.88
C LYS A 198 -18.36 -0.94 -23.04
N LYS A 199 -17.59 -1.86 -22.44
CA LYS A 199 -17.90 -3.29 -22.46
C LYS A 199 -19.18 -3.59 -21.68
N GLN A 200 -19.33 -3.01 -20.50
CA GLN A 200 -20.55 -3.18 -19.68
C GLN A 200 -21.79 -2.57 -20.34
N ALA A 201 -21.66 -1.43 -21.04
CA ALA A 201 -22.78 -0.83 -21.76
C ALA A 201 -23.23 -1.64 -22.99
N ARG A 202 -22.42 -2.60 -23.46
CA ARG A 202 -22.73 -3.47 -24.61
C ARG A 202 -23.25 -4.85 -24.21
N SER A 203 -23.11 -5.25 -22.95
CA SER A 203 -23.64 -6.51 -22.40
C SER A 203 -25.01 -6.30 -21.78
#